data_AF-A0A4P6BJE1-F1
#
_entry.id   AF-A0A4P6BJE1-F1
#
_cell.length_a   1.000
_cell.length_b   1.000
_cell.length_c   1.000
_cell.angle_alpha   90.00
_cell.angle_beta   90.00
_cell.angle_gamma   90.00
#
_symmetry.space_group_name_H-M   'P 1'
#
loop_
_entity.id
_entity.type
_entity.pdbx_description
1 polymer ?
#
loop_
_entity_poly.entity_id
_entity_poly.type
_entity_poly.pdbx_seq_one_letter_code
_entity_poly.pdbx_strand_id
1 'polypeptide(L)'
;MSSLSNLPEIEFVSTDVSQIEANVITTYEGISGRKLAPGDPVRLFLQAIAAIISQQRVLINYAAKQNLLAYAAGDYLDHIGALVKTERLLEKAAQTIIRFTLSAPQPQAVTIPAGIRVTPGGQIFFATIQATVVPAGTTQIDIPVACTTPGIIGNGWQIGQINKLVDPLPWIQRVENITVSSGGADVESDDAFRERIRQAPEGFSVAGPEEGYRYWARTAHQSIVDVSVTSPAPGQIEIRPLLENGQIPGQEILDAVAAVCNDKRIRPLTDQVVVLAPEVVYYNIELIYYIAQANAAIASGIQEAVNKAVDDYVAWQRSKLGRDINPSELTARVMAAGAKRVNIISPAFTAVTPAQVAIVGTITVTYGGLEDD
;
A
#
# COMPACT_ATOMS: atom_id res chain seq x y z
N MET A 1 -29.97 -15.72 3.04
CA MET A 1 -28.97 -15.73 1.94
C MET A 1 -28.70 -17.19 1.59
N SER A 2 -28.85 -17.58 0.33
CA SER A 2 -28.40 -18.91 -0.11
C SER A 2 -26.87 -18.96 -0.01
N SER A 3 -26.33 -19.92 0.72
CA SER A 3 -24.87 -20.17 0.72
C SER A 3 -24.43 -20.53 -0.70
N LEU A 4 -23.24 -20.07 -1.14
CA LEU A 4 -22.64 -20.51 -2.41
C LEU A 4 -22.53 -22.04 -2.48
N SER A 5 -22.33 -22.69 -1.33
CA SER A 5 -22.30 -24.15 -1.19
C SER A 5 -23.63 -24.86 -1.46
N ASN A 6 -24.74 -24.12 -1.53
CA ASN A 6 -26.09 -24.67 -1.72
C ASN A 6 -26.60 -24.46 -3.15
N LEU A 7 -25.77 -23.90 -4.05
CA LEU A 7 -26.13 -23.80 -5.45
C LEU A 7 -26.13 -25.19 -6.08
N PRO A 8 -27.07 -25.49 -7.00
CA PRO A 8 -27.07 -26.75 -7.72
C PRO A 8 -25.79 -26.88 -8.54
N GLU A 9 -25.32 -28.11 -8.72
CA GLU A 9 -24.23 -28.37 -9.65
C GLU A 9 -24.64 -27.99 -11.07
N ILE A 10 -23.78 -27.25 -11.76
CA ILE A 10 -23.99 -26.82 -13.13
C ILE A 10 -23.05 -27.61 -14.05
N GLU A 11 -23.59 -28.15 -15.13
CA GLU A 11 -22.83 -28.66 -16.26
C GLU A 11 -23.18 -27.83 -17.51
N PHE A 12 -22.20 -27.16 -18.10
CA PHE A 12 -22.41 -26.28 -19.25
C PHE A 12 -22.51 -27.04 -20.56
N VAL A 13 -21.79 -28.16 -20.67
CA VAL A 13 -21.81 -29.08 -21.80
C VAL A 13 -21.71 -30.50 -21.28
N SER A 14 -22.51 -31.42 -21.82
CA SER A 14 -22.45 -32.83 -21.44
C SER A 14 -21.08 -33.41 -21.74
N THR A 15 -20.46 -34.00 -20.72
CA THR A 15 -19.16 -34.68 -20.76
C THR A 15 -19.26 -36.21 -20.86
N ASP A 16 -20.48 -36.75 -21.00
CA ASP A 16 -20.74 -38.18 -21.16
C ASP A 16 -20.18 -38.70 -22.49
N VAL A 17 -19.07 -39.44 -22.40
CA VAL A 17 -18.35 -40.01 -23.55
C VAL A 17 -19.25 -40.90 -24.40
N SER A 18 -20.15 -41.67 -23.78
CA SER A 18 -21.02 -42.61 -24.50
C SER A 18 -22.05 -41.87 -25.33
N GLN A 19 -22.60 -40.77 -24.78
CA GLN A 19 -23.54 -39.91 -25.51
C GLN A 19 -22.84 -39.17 -26.65
N ILE A 20 -21.60 -38.72 -26.44
CA ILE A 20 -20.80 -38.04 -27.46
C ILE A 20 -20.48 -39.00 -28.60
N GLU A 21 -20.00 -40.22 -28.31
CA GLU A 21 -19.73 -41.24 -29.32
C GLU A 21 -21.00 -41.61 -30.10
N ALA A 22 -22.10 -41.86 -29.39
CA ALA A 22 -23.38 -42.15 -30.03
C ALA A 22 -23.83 -41.02 -30.96
N ASN A 23 -23.67 -39.76 -30.54
CA ASN A 23 -24.00 -38.59 -31.36
C ASN A 23 -23.15 -38.52 -32.63
N VAL A 24 -21.83 -38.68 -32.52
CA VAL A 24 -20.92 -38.66 -33.68
C VAL A 24 -21.26 -39.76 -34.68
N ILE A 25 -21.47 -41.00 -34.20
CA ILE A 25 -21.80 -42.14 -35.05
C ILE A 25 -23.16 -41.94 -35.72
N THR A 26 -24.21 -41.62 -34.95
CA THR A 26 -25.57 -41.46 -35.49
C THR A 26 -25.66 -40.31 -36.50
N THR A 27 -24.93 -39.22 -36.27
CA THR A 27 -24.83 -38.10 -37.22
C THR A 27 -24.20 -38.55 -38.54
N TYR A 28 -23.08 -39.29 -38.47
CA TYR A 28 -22.45 -39.82 -39.69
C TYR A 28 -23.38 -40.80 -40.44
N GLU A 29 -24.02 -41.73 -39.75
CA GLU A 29 -24.93 -42.69 -40.39
C GLU A 29 -26.13 -41.99 -41.05
N GLY A 30 -26.66 -40.94 -40.41
CA GLY A 30 -27.76 -40.14 -40.94
C GLY A 30 -27.40 -39.38 -42.22
N ILE A 31 -26.20 -38.78 -42.27
CA ILE A 31 -25.74 -38.01 -43.43
C ILE A 31 -25.30 -38.94 -44.57
N SER A 32 -24.56 -40.01 -44.26
CA SER A 32 -24.00 -40.92 -45.27
C SER A 32 -25.02 -41.94 -45.78
N GLY A 33 -26.12 -42.16 -45.06
CA GLY A 33 -27.08 -43.23 -45.34
C GLY A 33 -26.52 -44.64 -45.09
N ARG A 34 -25.30 -44.77 -44.55
CA ARG A 34 -24.61 -46.05 -44.31
C ARG A 34 -24.61 -46.37 -42.81
N LYS A 35 -24.99 -47.61 -42.48
CA LYS A 35 -24.85 -48.17 -41.13
C LYS A 35 -23.44 -48.72 -40.89
N LEU A 36 -22.88 -48.47 -39.70
CA LEU A 36 -21.52 -48.85 -39.32
C LEU A 36 -21.53 -50.03 -38.33
N ALA A 37 -20.97 -51.16 -38.75
CA ALA A 37 -20.77 -52.30 -37.86
C ALA A 37 -19.69 -52.01 -36.80
N PRO A 38 -19.67 -52.74 -35.66
CA PRO A 38 -18.65 -52.53 -34.62
C PRO A 38 -17.20 -52.64 -35.10
N GLY A 39 -16.91 -53.50 -36.09
CA GLY A 39 -15.57 -53.68 -36.66
C GLY A 39 -15.23 -52.80 -37.87
N ASP A 40 -16.08 -51.82 -38.20
CA ASP A 40 -15.86 -50.96 -39.37
C ASP A 40 -14.69 -49.98 -39.14
N PRO A 41 -13.67 -49.90 -40.02
CA PRO A 41 -12.58 -48.94 -39.87
C PRO A 41 -13.03 -47.48 -39.76
N VAL A 42 -14.14 -47.11 -40.40
CA VAL A 42 -14.71 -45.76 -40.29
C VAL A 42 -15.22 -45.50 -38.88
N ARG A 43 -15.80 -46.52 -38.22
CA ARG A 43 -16.25 -46.40 -36.84
C ARG A 43 -15.08 -46.13 -35.90
N LEU A 44 -13.95 -46.83 -36.08
CA LEU A 44 -12.74 -46.60 -35.29
C LEU A 44 -12.22 -45.17 -35.47
N PHE A 45 -12.25 -44.63 -36.69
CA PHE A 45 -11.90 -43.23 -36.96
C PHE A 45 -12.84 -42.23 -36.27
N LEU A 46 -14.15 -42.46 -36.33
CA LEU A 46 -15.14 -41.63 -35.64
C LEU A 46 -15.01 -41.70 -34.11
N GLN A 47 -14.63 -42.86 -33.56
CA GLN A 47 -14.35 -43.01 -32.13
C GLN A 47 -13.14 -42.18 -31.69
N ALA A 48 -12.09 -42.09 -32.51
CA ALA A 48 -10.97 -41.20 -32.25
C ALA A 48 -11.41 -39.73 -32.21
N ILE A 49 -12.29 -39.31 -33.13
CA ILE A 49 -12.88 -37.96 -33.12
C ILE A 49 -13.74 -37.75 -31.86
N ALA A 50 -14.58 -38.71 -31.50
CA ALA A 50 -15.43 -38.64 -30.30
C ALA A 50 -14.62 -38.51 -29.01
N ALA A 51 -13.47 -39.19 -28.93
CA ALA A 51 -12.55 -39.06 -27.81
C ALA A 51 -11.97 -37.64 -27.71
N ILE A 52 -11.54 -37.05 -28.83
CA ILE A 52 -11.07 -35.66 -28.87
C ILE A 52 -12.20 -34.70 -28.47
N ILE A 53 -13.40 -34.86 -29.00
CA ILE A 53 -14.56 -34.02 -28.65
C ILE A 53 -14.88 -34.14 -27.15
N SER A 54 -14.82 -35.34 -26.59
CA SER A 54 -15.02 -35.57 -25.15
C SER A 54 -14.01 -34.79 -24.32
N GLN A 55 -12.73 -34.88 -24.67
CA GLN A 55 -11.68 -34.10 -24.00
C GLN A 55 -11.94 -32.60 -24.12
N GLN A 56 -12.31 -32.10 -25.31
CA GLN A 56 -12.64 -30.68 -25.49
C GLN A 56 -13.84 -30.25 -24.65
N ARG A 57 -14.90 -31.08 -24.55
CA ARG A 57 -16.07 -30.75 -23.72
C ARG A 57 -15.74 -30.72 -22.23
N VAL A 58 -14.85 -31.60 -21.75
CA VAL A 58 -14.34 -31.53 -20.37
C VAL A 58 -13.62 -30.20 -20.13
N LEU A 59 -12.73 -29.80 -21.05
CA LEU A 59 -12.01 -28.52 -20.94
C LEU A 59 -12.96 -27.31 -21.02
N ILE A 60 -13.94 -27.34 -21.91
CA ILE A 60 -14.96 -26.29 -22.05
C ILE A 60 -15.79 -26.18 -20.76
N ASN A 61 -16.26 -27.30 -20.21
CA ASN A 61 -17.04 -27.30 -18.98
C ASN A 61 -16.21 -26.78 -17.80
N TYR A 62 -14.94 -27.20 -17.70
CA TYR A 62 -14.02 -26.70 -16.69
C TYR A 62 -13.79 -25.19 -16.82
N ALA A 63 -13.42 -24.70 -18.01
CA ALA A 63 -13.18 -23.28 -18.26
C ALA A 63 -14.43 -22.42 -18.01
N ALA A 64 -15.61 -22.91 -18.40
CA ALA A 64 -16.86 -22.23 -18.10
C ALA A 64 -17.12 -22.13 -16.59
N LYS A 65 -16.91 -23.22 -15.83
CA LYS A 65 -17.00 -23.21 -14.37
C LYS A 65 -16.02 -22.22 -13.73
N GLN A 66 -14.80 -22.07 -14.24
CA GLN A 66 -13.82 -21.12 -13.69
C GLN A 66 -14.25 -19.65 -13.77
N ASN A 67 -15.26 -19.30 -14.58
CA ASN A 67 -15.83 -17.94 -14.62
C ASN A 67 -16.89 -17.69 -13.54
N LEU A 68 -17.30 -18.71 -12.79
CA LEU A 68 -18.28 -18.61 -11.72
C LEU A 68 -17.58 -18.61 -10.36
N LEU A 69 -17.90 -17.62 -9.51
CA LEU A 69 -17.32 -17.48 -8.17
C LEU A 69 -17.38 -18.77 -7.34
N ALA A 70 -18.47 -19.54 -7.46
CA ALA A 70 -18.68 -20.78 -6.72
C ALA A 70 -17.67 -21.89 -7.06
N TYR A 71 -17.07 -21.88 -8.26
CA TYR A 71 -16.22 -22.95 -8.77
C TYR A 71 -14.79 -22.52 -9.08
N ALA A 72 -14.55 -21.21 -9.26
CA ALA A 72 -13.24 -20.67 -9.58
C ALA A 72 -12.20 -21.01 -8.49
N ALA A 73 -10.98 -21.34 -8.93
CA ALA A 73 -9.85 -21.68 -8.07
C ALA A 73 -8.55 -21.05 -8.58
N GLY A 74 -7.57 -20.86 -7.68
CA GLY A 74 -6.28 -20.24 -8.01
C GLY A 74 -6.42 -18.90 -8.73
N ASP A 75 -5.64 -18.70 -9.79
CA ASP A 75 -5.58 -17.45 -10.56
C ASP A 75 -6.94 -17.00 -11.12
N TYR A 76 -7.83 -17.94 -11.48
CA TYR A 76 -9.18 -17.60 -11.95
C TYR A 76 -10.00 -16.90 -10.86
N LEU A 77 -9.88 -17.38 -9.61
CA LEU A 77 -10.55 -16.78 -8.47
C LEU A 77 -9.95 -15.39 -8.16
N ASP A 78 -8.64 -15.23 -8.32
CA ASP A 78 -7.94 -13.96 -8.15
C ASP A 78 -8.42 -12.90 -9.15
N HIS A 79 -8.61 -13.28 -10.41
CA HIS A 79 -9.19 -12.41 -11.43
C HIS A 79 -10.64 -12.01 -11.11
N ILE A 80 -11.44 -12.90 -10.54
CA ILE A 80 -12.80 -12.56 -10.09
C ILE A 80 -12.73 -11.58 -8.90
N GLY A 81 -11.83 -11.80 -7.94
CA GLY A 81 -11.65 -10.91 -6.79
C GLY A 81 -11.24 -9.48 -7.18
N ALA A 82 -10.41 -9.34 -8.22
CA ALA A 82 -9.99 -8.05 -8.75
C ALA A 82 -11.18 -7.16 -9.19
N LEU A 83 -12.26 -7.75 -9.70
CA LEU A 83 -13.47 -7.01 -10.12
C LEU A 83 -14.14 -6.26 -8.96
N VAL A 84 -13.96 -6.74 -7.73
CA VAL A 84 -14.49 -6.14 -6.50
C VAL A 84 -13.37 -5.61 -5.60
N LYS A 85 -12.20 -5.30 -6.18
CA LYS A 85 -11.03 -4.74 -5.48
C LYS A 85 -10.60 -5.58 -4.26
N THR A 86 -10.72 -6.90 -4.38
CA THR A 86 -10.40 -7.84 -3.31
C THR A 86 -9.23 -8.73 -3.77
N GLU A 87 -8.05 -8.49 -3.21
CA GLU A 87 -6.83 -9.22 -3.54
C GLU A 87 -6.53 -10.27 -2.47
N ARG A 88 -6.02 -11.44 -2.88
CA ARG A 88 -5.69 -12.56 -1.98
C ARG A 88 -4.67 -12.15 -0.93
N LEU A 89 -4.89 -12.57 0.31
CA LEU A 89 -3.91 -12.32 1.36
C LEU A 89 -2.71 -13.26 1.15
N LEU A 90 -1.54 -12.65 0.93
CA LEU A 90 -0.26 -13.35 0.83
C LEU A 90 0.21 -13.85 2.19
N GLU A 91 1.24 -14.69 2.16
CA GLU A 91 1.89 -15.19 3.36
C GLU A 91 2.42 -14.05 4.25
N LYS A 92 2.25 -14.22 5.57
CA LYS A 92 2.72 -13.29 6.58
C LYS A 92 3.78 -13.94 7.43
N ALA A 93 4.81 -13.16 7.77
CA ALA A 93 5.83 -13.60 8.70
C ALA A 93 5.33 -13.55 10.15
N ALA A 94 5.72 -14.54 10.94
CA ALA A 94 5.50 -14.53 12.37
C ALA A 94 6.27 -13.38 13.04
N GLN A 95 5.67 -12.79 14.06
CA GLN A 95 6.24 -11.69 14.82
C GLN A 95 6.36 -12.06 16.29
N THR A 96 7.33 -11.44 16.96
CA THR A 96 7.53 -11.52 18.41
C THR A 96 8.25 -10.26 18.89
N ILE A 97 8.31 -10.06 20.21
CA ILE A 97 9.07 -8.98 20.82
C ILE A 97 10.32 -9.58 21.43
N ILE A 98 11.48 -9.04 21.06
CA ILE A 98 12.78 -9.43 21.59
C ILE A 98 13.25 -8.35 22.56
N ARG A 99 13.62 -8.77 23.78
CA ARG A 99 14.36 -7.93 24.71
C ARG A 99 15.83 -8.01 24.41
N PHE A 100 16.41 -6.87 24.07
CA PHE A 100 17.85 -6.67 23.95
C PHE A 100 18.39 -6.15 25.27
N THR A 101 19.27 -6.92 25.92
CA THR A 101 19.94 -6.55 27.17
C THR A 101 21.37 -6.11 26.87
N LEU A 102 21.73 -4.92 27.33
CA LEU A 102 23.05 -4.33 27.16
C LEU A 102 24.01 -4.78 28.26
N SER A 103 25.30 -4.86 27.94
CA SER A 103 26.35 -5.21 28.91
C SER A 103 26.58 -4.12 29.97
N ALA A 104 26.32 -2.86 29.62
CA ALA A 104 26.35 -1.71 30.51
C ALA A 104 25.47 -0.57 29.94
N PRO A 105 24.96 0.35 30.79
CA PRO A 105 24.29 1.56 30.33
C PRO A 105 25.22 2.37 29.42
N GLN A 106 24.73 2.81 28.26
CA GLN A 106 25.53 3.62 27.35
C GLN A 106 25.48 5.11 27.76
N PRO A 107 26.60 5.85 27.68
CA PRO A 107 26.66 7.26 28.06
C PRO A 107 25.90 8.18 27.08
N GLN A 108 25.65 7.69 25.87
CA GLN A 108 24.88 8.36 24.82
C GLN A 108 23.86 7.38 24.24
N ALA A 109 22.85 7.88 23.54
CA ALA A 109 21.88 7.04 22.87
C ALA A 109 22.57 6.21 21.77
N VAL A 110 22.26 4.92 21.69
CA VAL A 110 22.79 4.00 20.66
C VAL A 110 21.65 3.45 19.83
N THR A 111 21.90 3.09 18.56
CA THR A 111 20.84 2.62 17.65
C THR A 111 21.05 1.15 17.31
N ILE A 112 19.98 0.35 17.41
CA ILE A 112 19.87 -0.99 16.82
C ILE A 112 19.30 -0.80 15.41
N PRO A 113 20.07 -1.08 14.33
CA PRO A 113 19.57 -0.95 12.97
C PRO A 113 18.39 -1.90 12.67
N ALA A 114 17.65 -1.61 11.60
CA ALA A 114 16.76 -2.60 11.00
C ALA A 114 17.58 -3.78 10.43
N GLY A 115 17.01 -4.97 10.43
CA GLY A 115 17.66 -6.16 9.86
C GLY A 115 18.58 -6.93 10.80
N ILE A 116 18.72 -6.56 12.08
CA ILE A 116 19.53 -7.32 13.05
C ILE A 116 18.84 -8.65 13.34
N ARG A 117 19.53 -9.76 13.10
CA ARG A 117 18.96 -11.10 13.18
C ARG A 117 19.19 -11.77 14.53
N VAL A 118 18.16 -12.44 15.01
CA VAL A 118 18.16 -13.34 16.17
C VAL A 118 17.56 -14.69 15.78
N THR A 119 17.97 -15.76 16.46
CA THR A 119 17.54 -17.13 16.14
C THR A 119 17.33 -17.97 17.40
N PRO A 120 16.35 -18.90 17.40
CA PRO A 120 16.30 -19.97 18.39
C PRO A 120 17.32 -21.11 18.12
N GLY A 121 18.00 -21.07 16.97
CA GLY A 121 18.87 -22.13 16.45
C GLY A 121 18.37 -22.69 15.12
N GLY A 122 19.24 -23.42 14.41
CA GLY A 122 18.90 -23.99 13.10
C GLY A 122 18.87 -22.95 11.99
N GLN A 123 17.83 -23.00 11.14
CA GLN A 123 17.69 -22.17 9.94
C GLN A 123 16.64 -21.06 10.06
N ILE A 124 16.02 -20.89 11.23
CA ILE A 124 14.97 -19.87 11.43
C ILE A 124 15.59 -18.60 12.00
N PHE A 125 15.35 -17.47 11.34
CA PHE A 125 15.85 -16.16 11.79
C PHE A 125 14.71 -15.16 11.90
N PHE A 126 14.77 -14.32 12.92
CA PHE A 126 13.90 -13.16 13.08
C PHE A 126 14.76 -11.90 12.99
N ALA A 127 14.27 -10.86 12.32
CA ALA A 127 14.99 -9.62 12.12
C ALA A 127 14.21 -8.42 12.69
N THR A 128 14.94 -7.42 13.19
CA THR A 128 14.35 -6.13 13.58
C THR A 128 13.70 -5.45 12.37
N ILE A 129 12.45 -5.01 12.53
CA ILE A 129 11.65 -4.47 11.41
C ILE A 129 12.09 -3.04 11.04
N GLN A 130 12.51 -2.28 12.05
CA GLN A 130 12.94 -0.88 11.90
C GLN A 130 14.09 -0.57 12.86
N ALA A 131 14.83 0.50 12.56
CA ALA A 131 15.87 0.98 13.46
C ALA A 131 15.24 1.50 14.75
N THR A 132 15.80 1.11 15.90
CA THR A 132 15.29 1.51 17.23
C THR A 132 16.42 2.13 18.03
N VAL A 133 16.15 3.31 18.61
CA VAL A 133 17.10 4.03 19.46
C VAL A 133 16.95 3.56 20.89
N VAL A 134 18.07 3.19 21.51
CA VAL A 134 18.23 2.87 22.92
C VAL A 134 18.65 4.16 23.64
N PRO A 135 17.82 4.72 24.53
CA PRO A 135 18.16 5.94 25.25
C PRO A 135 19.40 5.75 26.15
N ALA A 136 20.18 6.82 26.33
CA ALA A 136 21.32 6.83 27.24
C ALA A 136 20.89 6.40 28.66
N GLY A 137 21.73 5.66 29.35
CA GLY A 137 21.47 5.18 30.72
C GLY A 137 20.53 3.96 30.83
N THR A 138 19.94 3.48 29.74
CA THR A 138 19.11 2.26 29.76
C THR A 138 19.94 1.00 29.47
N THR A 139 19.52 -0.14 30.04
CA THR A 139 20.20 -1.44 29.86
C THR A 139 19.33 -2.49 29.17
N GLN A 140 18.06 -2.18 28.91
CA GLN A 140 17.11 -3.07 28.25
C GLN A 140 16.23 -2.26 27.30
N ILE A 141 15.94 -2.87 26.15
CA ILE A 141 14.99 -2.33 25.16
C ILE A 141 14.22 -3.50 24.54
N ASP A 142 12.92 -3.31 24.33
CA ASP A 142 12.04 -4.31 23.74
C ASP A 142 11.73 -3.90 22.30
N ILE A 143 12.04 -4.79 21.34
CA ILE A 143 11.96 -4.48 19.91
C ILE A 143 11.12 -5.54 19.19
N PRO A 144 10.13 -5.13 18.37
CA PRO A 144 9.40 -6.06 17.52
C PRO A 144 10.32 -6.59 16.41
N VAL A 145 10.30 -7.91 16.25
CA VAL A 145 11.01 -8.61 15.18
C VAL A 145 10.03 -9.45 14.36
N ALA A 146 10.35 -9.68 13.10
CA ALA A 146 9.60 -10.56 12.21
C ALA A 146 10.47 -11.69 11.69
N CYS A 147 9.90 -12.88 11.51
CA CYS A 147 10.56 -14.01 10.89
C CYS A 147 10.98 -13.64 9.46
N THR A 148 12.21 -14.00 9.09
CA THR A 148 12.76 -13.75 7.74
C THR A 148 12.13 -14.65 6.68
N THR A 149 11.60 -15.80 7.09
CA THR A 149 10.80 -16.69 6.23
C THR A 149 9.32 -16.50 6.57
N PRO A 150 8.51 -15.96 5.65
CA PRO A 150 7.06 -15.88 5.81
C PRO A 150 6.40 -17.25 5.96
N GLY A 151 5.17 -17.28 6.48
CA GLY A 151 4.41 -18.50 6.72
C GLY A 151 4.34 -18.91 8.18
N ILE A 152 3.78 -20.09 8.44
CA ILE A 152 3.54 -20.59 9.81
C ILE A 152 4.79 -21.05 10.54
N ILE A 153 5.92 -21.24 9.85
CA ILE A 153 7.16 -21.82 10.39
C ILE A 153 7.77 -21.01 11.55
N GLY A 154 7.53 -19.69 11.57
CA GLY A 154 7.99 -18.80 12.63
C GLY A 154 7.10 -18.76 13.87
N ASN A 155 5.98 -19.50 13.92
CA ASN A 155 5.04 -19.46 15.04
C ASN A 155 5.42 -20.42 16.19
N GLY A 156 4.91 -20.13 17.38
CA GLY A 156 4.90 -21.05 18.51
C GLY A 156 6.18 -21.12 19.34
N TRP A 157 7.19 -20.31 19.04
CA TRP A 157 8.42 -20.24 19.83
C TRP A 157 8.11 -19.63 21.20
N GLN A 158 8.34 -20.41 22.25
CA GLN A 158 8.06 -20.03 23.63
C GLN A 158 9.01 -18.93 24.10
N ILE A 159 8.60 -18.20 25.13
CA ILE A 159 9.39 -17.12 25.76
C ILE A 159 10.79 -17.66 26.11
N GLY A 160 11.83 -16.90 25.77
CA GLY A 160 13.22 -17.26 26.02
C GLY A 160 13.86 -18.21 25.01
N GLN A 161 13.11 -18.76 24.04
CA GLN A 161 13.67 -19.71 23.06
C GLN A 161 14.45 -19.03 21.93
N ILE A 162 14.02 -17.86 21.47
CA ILE A 162 14.70 -17.06 20.45
C ILE A 162 15.76 -16.21 21.15
N ASN A 163 16.95 -16.77 21.39
CA ASN A 163 17.92 -16.19 22.32
C ASN A 163 19.36 -16.06 21.80
N LYS A 164 19.61 -16.38 20.52
CA LYS A 164 20.95 -16.22 19.92
C LYS A 164 20.96 -15.03 18.99
N LEU A 165 21.85 -14.08 19.25
CA LEU A 165 22.12 -12.95 18.36
C LEU A 165 23.05 -13.41 17.23
N VAL A 166 22.63 -13.21 15.99
CA VAL A 166 23.39 -13.63 14.80
C VAL A 166 24.29 -12.51 14.30
N ASP A 167 23.79 -11.28 14.33
CA ASP A 167 24.54 -10.09 13.93
C ASP A 167 24.99 -9.34 15.22
N PRO A 168 26.22 -9.56 15.71
CA PRO A 168 26.65 -9.07 17.00
C PRO A 168 26.77 -7.54 17.03
N LEU A 169 26.24 -6.94 18.09
CA LEU A 169 26.40 -5.52 18.42
C LEU A 169 27.30 -5.40 19.67
N PRO A 170 28.35 -4.56 19.67
CA PRO A 170 29.39 -4.56 20.72
C PRO A 170 28.88 -4.40 22.17
N TRP A 171 27.74 -3.73 22.33
CA TRP A 171 27.15 -3.36 23.61
C TRP A 171 25.97 -4.24 24.01
N ILE A 172 25.57 -5.22 23.19
CA ILE A 172 24.52 -6.19 23.52
C ILE A 172 25.12 -7.42 24.20
N GLN A 173 24.60 -7.75 25.38
CA GLN A 173 24.98 -8.92 26.17
C GLN A 173 24.10 -10.14 25.89
N ARG A 174 22.77 -9.94 25.85
CA ARG A 174 21.79 -11.03 25.68
C ARG A 174 20.59 -10.55 24.89
N VAL A 175 20.01 -11.46 24.11
CA VAL A 175 18.71 -11.28 23.46
C VAL A 175 17.79 -12.43 23.85
N GLU A 176 16.51 -12.16 24.01
CA GLU A 176 15.50 -13.22 24.17
C GLU A 176 14.10 -12.72 23.80
N ASN A 177 13.24 -13.59 23.28
CA ASN A 177 11.84 -13.23 23.08
C ASN A 177 11.09 -13.20 24.41
N ILE A 178 10.32 -12.15 24.62
CA ILE A 178 9.47 -11.96 25.81
C ILE A 178 8.00 -12.28 25.53
N THR A 179 7.64 -12.49 24.26
CA THR A 179 6.32 -12.98 23.84
C THR A 179 6.46 -14.25 23.01
N VAL A 180 5.42 -15.08 22.98
CA VAL A 180 5.37 -16.24 22.07
C VAL A 180 5.28 -15.73 20.63
N SER A 181 6.07 -16.30 19.72
CA SER A 181 5.98 -15.90 18.31
C SER A 181 4.65 -16.32 17.69
N SER A 182 4.02 -15.40 16.95
CA SER A 182 2.68 -15.62 16.39
C SER A 182 2.42 -14.71 15.18
N GLY A 183 1.29 -14.90 14.50
CA GLY A 183 0.88 -14.06 13.36
C GLY A 183 1.47 -14.47 12.01
N GLY A 184 2.30 -15.52 11.97
CA GLY A 184 2.73 -16.14 10.72
C GLY A 184 1.58 -16.91 10.09
N ALA A 185 1.36 -16.73 8.80
CA ALA A 185 0.27 -17.36 8.07
C ALA A 185 0.72 -17.66 6.64
N ASP A 186 0.26 -18.77 6.08
CA ASP A 186 0.47 -19.08 4.67
C ASP A 186 -0.51 -18.28 3.80
N VAL A 187 -0.36 -18.38 2.47
CA VAL A 187 -1.28 -17.77 1.51
C VAL A 187 -2.72 -18.19 1.80
N GLU A 188 -3.65 -17.25 1.70
CA GLU A 188 -5.08 -17.48 1.92
C GLU A 188 -5.63 -18.56 0.99
N SER A 189 -6.41 -19.49 1.55
CA SER A 189 -7.04 -20.56 0.78
C SER A 189 -8.15 -20.04 -0.13
N ASP A 190 -8.44 -20.77 -1.20
CA ASP A 190 -9.51 -20.42 -2.14
C ASP A 190 -10.87 -20.28 -1.46
N ASP A 191 -11.18 -21.12 -0.47
CA ASP A 191 -12.46 -21.06 0.23
C ASP A 191 -12.62 -19.80 1.07
N ALA A 192 -11.58 -19.42 1.83
CA ALA A 192 -11.59 -18.19 2.61
C ALA A 192 -11.64 -16.96 1.70
N PHE A 193 -10.84 -16.96 0.64
CA PHE A 193 -10.78 -15.86 -0.31
C PHE A 193 -12.11 -15.69 -1.06
N ARG A 194 -12.75 -16.78 -1.49
CA ARG A 194 -14.06 -16.77 -2.16
C ARG A 194 -15.14 -16.13 -1.29
N GLU A 195 -15.18 -16.46 0.00
CA GLU A 195 -16.12 -15.82 0.91
C GLU A 195 -15.84 -14.33 1.10
N ARG A 196 -14.56 -13.92 1.14
CA ARG A 196 -14.20 -12.50 1.20
C ARG A 196 -14.59 -11.74 -0.06
N ILE A 197 -14.39 -12.32 -1.25
CA ILE A 197 -14.88 -11.76 -2.53
C ILE A 197 -16.40 -11.62 -2.51
N ARG A 198 -17.13 -12.64 -2.03
CA ARG A 198 -18.59 -12.60 -1.92
C ARG A 198 -19.07 -11.47 -1.01
N GLN A 199 -18.34 -11.20 0.07
CA GLN A 199 -18.69 -10.16 1.05
C GLN A 199 -18.20 -8.76 0.66
N ALA A 200 -17.20 -8.65 -0.22
CA ALA A 200 -16.59 -7.38 -0.59
C ALA A 200 -17.57 -6.27 -1.01
N PRO A 201 -18.67 -6.55 -1.76
CA PRO A 201 -19.66 -5.53 -2.10
C PRO A 201 -20.30 -4.84 -0.89
N GLU A 202 -20.42 -5.53 0.26
CA GLU A 202 -20.95 -4.95 1.51
C GLU A 202 -20.03 -3.88 2.10
N GLY A 203 -18.75 -3.88 1.72
CA GLY A 203 -17.76 -2.87 2.12
C GLY A 203 -17.76 -1.61 1.23
N PHE A 204 -18.51 -1.60 0.13
CA PHE A 204 -18.61 -0.42 -0.72
C PHE A 204 -19.50 0.63 -0.06
N SER A 205 -18.88 1.66 0.52
CA SER A 205 -19.63 2.77 1.11
C SER A 205 -20.33 3.59 0.03
N VAL A 206 -21.66 3.49 -0.03
CA VAL A 206 -22.55 4.38 -0.80
C VAL A 206 -22.80 5.73 -0.09
N ALA A 207 -22.21 5.93 1.09
CA ALA A 207 -22.45 7.08 1.96
C ALA A 207 -21.43 8.22 1.77
N GLY A 208 -20.71 8.26 0.64
CA GLY A 208 -19.78 9.36 0.32
C GLY A 208 -18.59 9.47 1.27
N PRO A 209 -17.73 8.44 1.39
CA PRO A 209 -16.52 8.55 2.19
C PRO A 209 -15.61 9.66 1.64
N GLU A 210 -14.78 10.24 2.51
CA GLU A 210 -13.86 11.34 2.19
C GLU A 210 -13.05 11.08 0.91
N GLU A 211 -12.44 9.90 0.80
CA GLU A 211 -11.65 9.49 -0.36
C GLU A 211 -12.47 9.33 -1.66
N GLY A 212 -13.77 9.04 -1.54
CA GLY A 212 -14.67 9.03 -2.70
C GLY A 212 -14.78 10.41 -3.32
N TYR A 213 -14.97 11.44 -2.50
CA TYR A 213 -14.99 12.82 -2.99
C TYR A 213 -13.63 13.30 -3.49
N ARG A 214 -12.52 12.91 -2.84
CA ARG A 214 -11.17 13.22 -3.35
C ARG A 214 -10.93 12.61 -4.73
N TYR A 215 -11.34 11.35 -4.93
CA TYR A 215 -11.27 10.68 -6.22
C TYR A 215 -12.03 11.45 -7.29
N TRP A 216 -13.33 11.70 -7.07
CA TRP A 216 -14.17 12.37 -8.06
C TRP A 216 -13.69 13.79 -8.36
N ALA A 217 -13.27 14.55 -7.35
CA ALA A 217 -12.70 15.88 -7.54
C ALA A 217 -11.45 15.86 -8.42
N ARG A 218 -10.54 14.88 -8.24
CA ARG A 218 -9.35 14.72 -9.09
C ARG A 218 -9.68 14.35 -10.53
N THR A 219 -10.80 13.68 -10.79
CA THR A 219 -11.23 13.36 -12.16
C THR A 219 -11.73 14.58 -12.94
N ALA A 220 -12.08 15.68 -12.26
CA ALA A 220 -12.61 16.87 -12.90
C ALA A 220 -11.55 17.63 -13.73
N HIS A 221 -10.27 17.59 -13.33
CA HIS A 221 -9.19 18.25 -14.07
C HIS A 221 -7.82 17.65 -13.73
N GLN A 222 -6.98 17.44 -14.76
CA GLN A 222 -5.67 16.76 -14.61
C GLN A 222 -4.63 17.53 -13.77
N SER A 223 -4.75 18.86 -13.68
CA SER A 223 -3.80 19.68 -12.92
C SER A 223 -4.05 19.65 -11.40
N ILE A 224 -5.08 18.95 -10.92
CA ILE A 224 -5.38 18.83 -9.49
C ILE A 224 -4.44 17.79 -8.86
N VAL A 225 -3.57 18.23 -7.95
CA VAL A 225 -2.57 17.35 -7.29
C VAL A 225 -2.97 16.94 -5.88
N ASP A 226 -3.79 17.77 -5.22
CA ASP A 226 -4.33 17.49 -3.89
C ASP A 226 -5.76 18.03 -3.77
N VAL A 227 -6.55 17.43 -2.89
CA VAL A 227 -7.94 17.83 -2.65
C VAL A 227 -8.23 17.61 -1.19
N SER A 228 -8.59 18.65 -0.44
CA SER A 228 -9.08 18.52 0.93
C SER A 228 -10.60 18.35 0.92
N VAL A 229 -11.11 17.45 1.76
CA VAL A 229 -12.54 17.22 1.94
C VAL A 229 -12.82 17.26 3.43
N THR A 230 -13.74 18.13 3.85
CA THR A 230 -14.10 18.32 5.26
C THR A 230 -15.61 18.42 5.43
N SER A 231 -16.13 18.07 6.60
CA SER A 231 -17.55 18.25 6.93
C SER A 231 -17.70 19.22 8.11
N PRO A 232 -17.91 20.53 7.86
CA PRO A 232 -18.04 21.52 8.93
C PRO A 232 -19.31 21.33 9.78
N ALA A 233 -20.35 20.73 9.19
CA ALA A 233 -21.58 20.35 9.87
C ALA A 233 -22.16 19.07 9.24
N PRO A 234 -23.01 18.30 9.95
CA PRO A 234 -23.64 17.10 9.41
C PRO A 234 -24.34 17.36 8.07
N GLY A 235 -23.96 16.60 7.05
CA GLY A 235 -24.50 16.74 5.70
C GLY A 235 -23.99 17.98 4.94
N GLN A 236 -23.00 18.73 5.42
CA GLN A 236 -22.30 19.75 4.64
C GLN A 236 -20.91 19.23 4.30
N ILE A 237 -20.57 19.22 3.01
CA ILE A 237 -19.28 18.72 2.52
C ILE A 237 -18.58 19.87 1.80
N GLU A 238 -17.42 20.28 2.31
CA GLU A 238 -16.54 21.24 1.65
C GLU A 238 -15.40 20.52 0.95
N ILE A 239 -15.22 20.82 -0.34
CA ILE A 239 -14.14 20.28 -1.17
C ILE A 239 -13.25 21.44 -1.61
N ARG A 240 -11.94 21.30 -1.40
CA ARG A 240 -10.94 22.32 -1.78
C ARG A 240 -9.85 21.69 -2.63
N PRO A 241 -9.86 21.88 -3.95
CA PRO A 241 -8.82 21.37 -4.82
C PRO A 241 -7.58 22.28 -4.80
N LEU A 242 -6.40 21.68 -4.91
CA LEU A 242 -5.12 22.34 -5.07
C LEU A 242 -4.47 21.89 -6.37
N LEU A 243 -3.93 22.84 -7.13
CA LEU A 243 -3.31 22.55 -8.41
C LEU A 243 -1.81 22.29 -8.29
N GLU A 244 -1.23 21.77 -9.37
CA GLU A 244 0.21 21.66 -9.56
C GLU A 244 0.95 22.93 -9.13
N ASN A 245 2.13 22.74 -8.53
CA ASN A 245 2.97 23.82 -8.00
C ASN A 245 2.30 24.68 -6.91
N GLY A 246 1.23 24.19 -6.28
CA GLY A 246 0.53 24.91 -5.21
C GLY A 246 -0.30 26.09 -5.72
N GLN A 247 -0.68 26.08 -7.00
CA GLN A 247 -1.53 27.12 -7.58
C GLN A 247 -2.97 26.99 -7.06
N ILE A 248 -3.59 28.14 -6.82
CA ILE A 248 -4.99 28.22 -6.42
C ILE A 248 -5.87 28.08 -7.67
N PRO A 249 -6.84 27.14 -7.68
CA PRO A 249 -7.75 26.97 -8.81
C PRO A 249 -8.60 28.22 -9.03
N GLY A 250 -8.72 28.61 -10.31
CA GLY A 250 -9.72 29.60 -10.74
C GLY A 250 -11.13 29.02 -10.75
N GLN A 251 -12.12 29.90 -10.95
CA GLN A 251 -13.54 29.54 -10.89
C GLN A 251 -13.91 28.40 -11.85
N GLU A 252 -13.33 28.36 -13.05
CA GLU A 252 -13.60 27.32 -14.05
C GLU A 252 -13.31 25.90 -13.53
N ILE A 253 -12.21 25.73 -12.79
CA ILE A 253 -11.85 24.42 -12.21
C ILE A 253 -12.73 24.12 -11.00
N LEU A 254 -13.04 25.12 -10.18
CA LEU A 254 -13.97 24.96 -9.05
C LEU A 254 -15.36 24.50 -9.53
N ASP A 255 -15.86 25.11 -10.61
CA ASP A 255 -17.14 24.75 -11.23
C ASP A 255 -17.11 23.34 -11.84
N ALA A 256 -16.01 22.96 -12.49
CA ALA A 256 -15.83 21.60 -13.01
C ALA A 256 -15.85 20.55 -11.89
N VAL A 257 -15.14 20.79 -10.80
CA VAL A 257 -15.14 19.92 -9.61
C VAL A 257 -16.54 19.88 -8.98
N ALA A 258 -17.21 21.03 -8.87
CA ALA A 258 -18.56 21.12 -8.33
C ALA A 258 -19.56 20.32 -9.17
N ALA A 259 -19.46 20.40 -10.50
CA ALA A 259 -20.32 19.65 -11.42
C ALA A 259 -20.17 18.13 -11.25
N VAL A 260 -18.93 17.64 -11.14
CA VAL A 260 -18.67 16.20 -10.92
C VAL A 260 -19.16 15.77 -9.54
N CYS A 261 -18.73 16.45 -8.48
CA CYS A 261 -19.02 16.02 -7.11
C CYS A 261 -20.48 16.24 -6.68
N ASN A 262 -21.26 17.07 -7.39
CA ASN A 262 -22.70 17.24 -7.15
C ASN A 262 -23.60 16.36 -8.05
N ASP A 263 -23.05 15.56 -8.98
CA ASP A 263 -23.87 14.65 -9.80
C ASP A 263 -24.70 13.71 -8.91
N LYS A 264 -25.97 13.51 -9.26
CA LYS A 264 -26.91 12.67 -8.49
C LYS A 264 -26.50 11.20 -8.39
N ARG A 265 -25.59 10.73 -9.24
CA ARG A 265 -25.01 9.37 -9.19
C ARG A 265 -23.78 9.29 -8.31
N ILE A 266 -23.19 10.43 -7.93
CA ILE A 266 -21.97 10.53 -7.13
C ILE A 266 -22.29 10.96 -5.70
N ARG A 267 -23.03 12.06 -5.55
CA ARG A 267 -23.34 12.66 -4.25
C ARG A 267 -24.42 11.85 -3.51
N PRO A 268 -24.18 11.41 -2.26
CA PRO A 268 -25.23 10.90 -1.39
C PRO A 268 -26.37 11.90 -1.22
N LEU A 269 -27.59 11.40 -1.05
CA LEU A 269 -28.81 12.21 -1.10
C LEU A 269 -28.82 13.36 -0.07
N THR A 270 -28.21 13.15 1.10
CA THR A 270 -28.20 14.09 2.23
C THR A 270 -27.09 15.13 2.20
N ASP A 271 -26.07 14.94 1.36
CA ASP A 271 -24.86 15.76 1.40
C ASP A 271 -25.07 17.08 0.67
N GLN A 272 -24.63 18.20 1.21
CA GLN A 272 -24.64 19.52 0.58
C GLN A 272 -23.20 19.84 0.21
N VAL A 273 -22.82 19.51 -1.03
CA VAL A 273 -21.43 19.61 -1.50
C VAL A 273 -21.16 21.00 -2.05
N VAL A 274 -20.21 21.70 -1.43
CA VAL A 274 -19.70 23.00 -1.84
C VAL A 274 -18.23 22.87 -2.17
N VAL A 275 -17.80 23.50 -3.27
CA VAL A 275 -16.41 23.53 -3.69
C VAL A 275 -15.87 24.94 -3.53
N LEU A 276 -14.77 25.09 -2.81
CA LEU A 276 -14.16 26.37 -2.46
C LEU A 276 -12.68 26.39 -2.84
N ALA A 277 -12.14 27.57 -3.12
CA ALA A 277 -10.70 27.74 -3.23
C ALA A 277 -10.01 27.48 -1.88
N PRO A 278 -8.80 26.89 -1.86
CA PRO A 278 -7.98 26.87 -0.66
C PRO A 278 -7.67 28.29 -0.17
N GLU A 279 -7.63 28.44 1.15
CA GLU A 279 -7.17 29.68 1.78
C GLU A 279 -5.63 29.74 1.77
N VAL A 280 -5.06 30.89 1.42
CA VAL A 280 -3.61 31.06 1.38
C VAL A 280 -3.10 31.58 2.71
N VAL A 281 -2.15 30.86 3.31
CA VAL A 281 -1.37 31.32 4.46
C VAL A 281 0.03 31.70 3.99
N TYR A 282 0.33 33.00 3.98
CA TYR A 282 1.65 33.48 3.60
C TYR A 282 2.66 33.31 4.73
N TYR A 283 3.87 32.88 4.38
CA TYR A 283 5.00 32.84 5.32
C TYR A 283 6.29 33.29 4.62
N ASN A 284 7.23 33.81 5.40
CA ASN A 284 8.54 34.19 4.90
C ASN A 284 9.60 33.20 5.37
N ILE A 285 10.67 33.08 4.60
CA ILE A 285 11.87 32.35 4.98
C ILE A 285 12.98 33.36 5.20
N GLU A 286 13.54 33.39 6.39
CA GLU A 286 14.74 34.15 6.73
C GLU A 286 15.64 33.28 7.59
N LEU A 287 16.82 32.96 7.08
CA LEU A 287 17.78 32.12 7.78
C LEU A 287 19.21 32.57 7.57
N ILE A 288 20.04 32.26 8.56
CA ILE A 288 21.50 32.43 8.51
C ILE A 288 22.13 31.06 8.73
N TYR A 289 23.01 30.62 7.83
CA TYR A 289 23.69 29.33 7.96
C TYR A 289 25.22 29.47 7.90
N TYR A 290 25.91 28.53 8.52
CA TYR A 290 27.36 28.51 8.66
C TYR A 290 27.89 27.18 8.14
N ILE A 291 29.11 27.20 7.59
CA ILE A 291 29.78 26.02 7.04
C ILE A 291 30.99 25.71 7.93
N ALA A 292 31.25 24.43 8.20
CA ALA A 292 32.43 24.04 8.97
C ALA A 292 33.73 24.45 8.25
N GLN A 293 34.72 24.94 8.98
CA GLN A 293 36.03 25.31 8.43
C GLN A 293 36.69 24.16 7.64
N ALA A 294 36.49 22.92 8.08
CA ALA A 294 36.95 21.71 7.38
C ALA A 294 36.39 21.57 5.94
N ASN A 295 35.24 22.17 5.67
CA ASN A 295 34.56 22.14 4.36
C ASN A 295 34.83 23.40 3.51
N ALA A 296 35.79 24.25 3.89
CA ALA A 296 36.08 25.50 3.19
C ALA A 296 36.34 25.30 1.69
N ALA A 297 37.02 24.21 1.30
CA ALA A 297 37.34 23.91 -0.09
C ALA A 297 36.12 23.58 -0.97
N ILE A 298 35.00 23.17 -0.36
CA ILE A 298 33.74 22.82 -1.04
C ILE A 298 32.60 23.78 -0.68
N ALA A 299 32.91 24.92 -0.06
CA ALA A 299 31.91 25.84 0.49
C ALA A 299 30.94 26.35 -0.60
N SER A 300 31.41 26.65 -1.81
CA SER A 300 30.53 27.08 -2.91
C SER A 300 29.47 26.04 -3.27
N GLY A 301 29.85 24.76 -3.35
CA GLY A 301 28.91 23.66 -3.61
C GLY A 301 27.88 23.48 -2.49
N ILE A 302 28.28 23.70 -1.23
CA ILE A 302 27.37 23.67 -0.09
C ILE A 302 26.38 24.86 -0.16
N GLN A 303 26.84 26.05 -0.53
CA GLN A 303 25.95 27.21 -0.66
C GLN A 303 24.87 26.98 -1.74
N GLU A 304 25.25 26.40 -2.88
CA GLU A 304 24.31 25.98 -3.93
C GLU A 304 23.33 24.90 -3.43
N ALA A 305 23.83 23.90 -2.71
CA ALA A 305 23.01 22.85 -2.12
C ALA A 305 22.01 23.39 -1.09
N VAL A 306 22.41 24.37 -0.26
CA VAL A 306 21.53 25.01 0.72
C VAL A 306 20.42 25.80 0.02
N ASN A 307 20.73 26.58 -1.02
CA ASN A 307 19.71 27.29 -1.79
C ASN A 307 18.72 26.31 -2.42
N LYS A 308 19.21 25.22 -3.02
CA LYS A 308 18.35 24.17 -3.57
C LYS A 308 17.48 23.53 -2.49
N ALA A 309 18.02 23.26 -1.30
CA ALA A 309 17.25 22.68 -0.20
C ALA A 309 16.11 23.60 0.27
N VAL A 310 16.32 24.93 0.23
CA VAL A 310 15.28 25.93 0.50
C VAL A 310 14.22 25.93 -0.59
N ASP A 311 14.61 25.88 -1.88
CA ASP A 311 13.67 25.79 -3.00
C ASP A 311 12.84 24.50 -2.95
N ASP A 312 13.48 23.37 -2.64
CA ASP A 312 12.84 22.07 -2.47
C ASP A 312 11.88 22.09 -1.26
N TYR A 313 12.23 22.80 -0.18
CA TYR A 313 11.33 23.03 0.95
C TYR A 313 10.10 23.85 0.53
N VAL A 314 10.29 24.92 -0.25
CA VAL A 314 9.17 25.74 -0.77
C VAL A 314 8.25 24.92 -1.67
N ALA A 315 8.82 24.16 -2.61
CA ALA A 315 8.06 23.32 -3.52
C ALA A 315 7.30 22.24 -2.77
N TRP A 316 7.94 21.60 -1.79
CA TRP A 316 7.30 20.66 -0.88
C TRP A 316 6.19 21.35 -0.09
N GLN A 317 6.44 22.45 0.61
CA GLN A 317 5.46 23.10 1.49
C GLN A 317 4.14 23.40 0.76
N ARG A 318 4.22 23.94 -0.45
CA ARG A 318 3.04 24.32 -1.25
C ARG A 318 2.38 23.15 -2.00
N SER A 319 2.93 21.94 -1.95
CA SER A 319 2.42 20.78 -2.73
C SER A 319 1.23 20.07 -2.07
N LYS A 320 0.81 20.48 -0.87
CA LYS A 320 -0.20 19.78 -0.06
C LYS A 320 -1.00 20.76 0.79
N LEU A 321 -2.30 20.51 0.92
CA LEU A 321 -3.19 21.24 1.83
C LEU A 321 -2.96 20.80 3.29
N GLY A 322 -3.18 21.72 4.23
CA GLY A 322 -3.05 21.45 5.68
C GLY A 322 -1.66 21.04 6.14
N ARG A 323 -0.63 21.37 5.37
CA ARG A 323 0.76 21.14 5.76
C ARG A 323 1.21 22.29 6.65
N ASP A 324 1.47 21.99 7.93
CA ASP A 324 1.99 22.96 8.89
C ASP A 324 3.28 23.61 8.39
N ILE A 325 3.47 24.89 8.73
CA ILE A 325 4.73 25.58 8.50
C ILE A 325 5.65 25.21 9.65
N ASN A 326 6.57 24.27 9.40
CA ASN A 326 7.46 23.72 10.43
C ASN A 326 8.94 24.10 10.20
N PRO A 327 9.55 24.95 11.06
CA PRO A 327 10.97 25.32 10.93
C PRO A 327 11.94 24.16 11.15
N SER A 328 11.53 23.10 11.86
CA SER A 328 12.40 21.94 12.10
C SER A 328 12.68 21.18 10.80
N GLU A 329 11.71 21.12 9.88
CA GLU A 329 11.90 20.50 8.56
C GLU A 329 12.87 21.31 7.70
N LEU A 330 12.72 22.65 7.71
CA LEU A 330 13.65 23.54 7.01
C LEU A 330 15.07 23.43 7.58
N THR A 331 15.19 23.37 8.91
CA THR A 331 16.47 23.12 9.60
C THR A 331 17.10 21.83 9.12
N ALA A 332 16.34 20.73 9.14
CA ALA A 332 16.83 19.42 8.75
C ALA A 332 17.36 19.39 7.31
N ARG A 333 16.64 20.02 6.37
CA ARG A 333 17.05 20.09 4.96
C ARG A 333 18.31 20.93 4.74
N VAL A 334 18.41 22.09 5.38
CA VAL A 334 19.60 22.95 5.28
C VAL A 334 20.83 22.27 5.88
N MET A 335 20.67 21.59 7.01
CA MET A 335 21.75 20.81 7.63
C MET A 335 22.17 19.63 6.73
N ALA A 336 21.21 18.91 6.14
CA ALA A 336 21.49 17.82 5.21
C ALA A 336 22.21 18.28 3.92
N ALA A 337 22.04 19.56 3.53
CA ALA A 337 22.75 20.17 2.41
C ALA A 337 24.24 20.48 2.73
N GLY A 338 24.70 20.28 3.96
CA GLY A 338 26.09 20.44 4.38
C GLY A 338 26.35 21.65 5.27
N ALA A 339 25.31 22.39 5.68
CA ALA A 339 25.47 23.42 6.70
C ALA A 339 25.86 22.78 8.05
N LYS A 340 26.82 23.41 8.75
CA LYS A 340 27.20 23.02 10.12
C LYS A 340 26.15 23.47 11.13
N ARG A 341 25.64 24.69 10.95
CA ARG A 341 24.69 25.33 11.86
C ARG A 341 23.77 26.22 11.05
N VAL A 342 22.48 26.21 11.39
CA VAL A 342 21.48 27.10 10.81
C VAL A 342 20.72 27.79 11.94
N ASN A 343 20.50 29.09 11.78
CA ASN A 343 19.64 29.91 12.62
C ASN A 343 18.46 30.36 11.79
N ILE A 344 17.28 29.81 12.06
CA ILE A 344 16.03 30.19 11.40
C ILE A 344 15.43 31.37 12.16
N ILE A 345 15.35 32.52 11.50
CA ILE A 345 14.69 33.72 12.00
C ILE A 345 13.19 33.65 11.67
N SER A 346 12.86 33.17 10.46
CA SER A 346 11.51 32.81 10.04
C SER A 346 11.53 31.64 9.05
N PRO A 347 10.49 30.78 9.01
CA PRO A 347 9.21 30.91 9.70
C PRO A 347 9.22 30.38 11.15
N ALA A 348 8.33 30.89 11.99
CA ALA A 348 7.97 30.22 13.24
C ALA A 348 7.00 29.06 12.97
N PHE A 349 6.92 28.09 13.88
CA PHE A 349 5.93 27.02 13.76
C PHE A 349 4.53 27.61 13.69
N THR A 350 3.79 27.29 12.62
CA THR A 350 2.42 27.73 12.41
C THR A 350 1.59 26.54 11.95
N ALA A 351 0.58 26.18 12.73
CA ALA A 351 -0.37 25.14 12.35
C ALA A 351 -1.25 25.63 11.19
N VAL A 352 -1.44 24.80 10.18
CA VAL A 352 -2.20 25.12 8.96
C VAL A 352 -3.39 24.19 8.87
N THR A 353 -4.59 24.73 8.67
CA THR A 353 -5.80 23.89 8.62
C THR A 353 -5.90 23.10 7.31
N PRO A 354 -6.66 21.99 7.24
CA PRO A 354 -6.88 21.26 6.00
C PRO A 354 -7.49 22.10 4.87
N ALA A 355 -8.09 23.26 5.16
CA ALA A 355 -8.65 24.18 4.17
C ALA A 355 -7.60 25.13 3.57
N GLN A 356 -6.39 25.15 4.13
CA GLN A 356 -5.35 26.14 3.84
C GLN A 356 -4.15 25.52 3.11
N VAL A 357 -3.49 26.34 2.30
CA VAL A 357 -2.18 26.05 1.71
C VAL A 357 -1.18 27.13 2.12
N ALA A 358 0.00 26.72 2.54
CA ALA A 358 1.08 27.64 2.88
C ALA A 358 1.86 28.03 1.62
N ILE A 359 1.99 29.34 1.37
CA ILE A 359 2.71 29.89 0.22
C ILE A 359 3.80 30.82 0.72
N VAL A 360 5.01 30.64 0.19
CA VAL A 360 6.14 31.50 0.55
C VAL A 360 5.98 32.90 -0.05
N GLY A 361 6.25 33.92 0.76
CA GLY A 361 6.38 35.31 0.34
C GLY A 361 7.83 35.60 -0.02
N THR A 362 8.60 36.14 0.92
CA THR A 362 10.01 36.48 0.72
C THR A 362 10.93 35.37 1.20
N ILE A 363 12.03 35.16 0.47
CA ILE A 363 13.09 34.21 0.81
C ILE A 363 14.40 34.98 0.97
N THR A 364 14.99 34.91 2.17
CA THR A 364 16.29 35.50 2.50
C THR A 364 17.18 34.42 3.10
N VAL A 365 18.19 34.00 2.35
CA VAL A 365 19.17 32.99 2.77
C VAL A 365 20.53 33.67 2.89
N THR A 366 21.04 33.77 4.12
CA THR A 366 22.31 34.45 4.39
C THR A 366 23.40 33.46 4.77
N TYR A 367 24.53 33.50 4.06
CA TYR A 367 25.73 32.77 4.47
C TYR A 367 26.47 33.56 5.56
N GLY A 368 26.57 32.98 6.76
CA GLY A 368 27.18 33.58 7.94
C GLY A 368 28.70 33.41 8.04
N GLY A 369 29.32 32.67 7.12
CA GLY A 369 30.76 32.43 7.09
C GLY A 369 31.16 31.01 7.50
N LEU A 370 32.48 30.82 7.66
CA LEU A 370 33.06 29.57 8.15
C LEU A 370 33.14 29.59 9.68
N GLU A 371 32.90 28.45 10.31
CA GLU A 371 33.04 28.26 11.76
C GLU A 371 33.93 27.05 12.07
N ASP A 372 34.84 27.20 13.03
CA ASP A 372 35.62 26.10 13.62
C ASP A 372 34.73 25.20 14.47
N ASP A 373 35.13 23.92 14.60
CA ASP A 373 34.40 22.83 15.29
C ASP A 373 33.88 23.17 16.69
#